data_AF-A0A961A8E1-F1
#
_entry.id   AF-A0A961A8E1-F1
#
_cell.length_a   1.000
_cell.length_b   1.000
_cell.length_c   1.000
_cell.angle_alpha   90.00
_cell.angle_beta   90.00
_cell.angle_gamma   90.00
#
_symmetry.space_group_name_H-M   'P 1'
#
loop_
_entity.id
_entity.type
_entity.pdbx_description
1 polymer ?
#
loop_
_entity_poly.entity_id
_entity_poly.type
_entity_poly.pdbx_seq_one_letter_code
_entity_poly.pdbx_strand_id
1 'polypeptide(L)'
;MLDEKVIERWHRAVSGREAQLERTREWYGRLFSLMADLRSPGGCPWDVEQSLASLRQYIREEADEVCEAIDHILEFENGIRRAHGISTDNPLPPDGDEKARTEKKGLSIAHHPHREDFRAEASASGAPLPAAISAEDRAKLDELYAELTEEIGDLALQSAFLADILHGMGRPGLDASLEQIVTKLVRRHPHVYGDREVQDSAEVLANWQQIKADEKKRIEP
;
A
#
# COMPACT_ATOMS: atom_id res chain seq x y z
N MET A 1 19.69 -7.81 10.09
CA MET A 1 19.24 -7.22 11.37
C MET A 1 19.21 -5.71 11.20
N LEU A 2 18.09 -5.07 11.55
CA LEU A 2 17.91 -3.63 11.43
C LEU A 2 18.65 -2.90 12.57
N ASP A 3 19.10 -1.68 12.29
CA ASP A 3 19.74 -0.81 13.28
C ASP A 3 18.75 -0.43 14.40
N GLU A 4 19.19 -0.46 15.65
CA GLU A 4 18.38 -0.10 16.82
C GLU A 4 17.80 1.31 16.71
N LYS A 5 18.55 2.28 16.15
CA LYS A 5 18.06 3.66 15.93
C LYS A 5 16.89 3.72 14.95
N VAL A 6 16.87 2.81 13.97
CA VAL A 6 15.75 2.70 13.02
C VAL A 6 14.51 2.21 13.76
N ILE A 7 14.67 1.19 14.61
CA ILE A 7 13.58 0.62 15.42
C ILE A 7 13.04 1.65 16.42
N GLU A 8 13.91 2.39 17.12
CA GLU A 8 13.50 3.49 18.01
C GLU A 8 12.72 4.58 17.27
N ARG A 9 13.16 4.96 16.06
CA ARG A 9 12.43 5.92 15.23
C ARG A 9 11.02 5.41 14.92
N TRP A 10 10.86 4.13 14.62
CA TRP A 10 9.55 3.53 14.37
C TRP A 10 8.67 3.53 15.62
N HIS A 11 9.22 3.19 16.79
CA HIS A 11 8.48 3.29 18.05
C HIS A 11 7.97 4.71 18.31
N ARG A 12 8.79 5.73 18.07
CA ARG A 12 8.33 7.13 18.15
C ARG A 12 7.24 7.44 17.13
N ALA A 13 7.39 6.99 15.89
CA ALA A 13 6.44 7.25 14.80
C ALA A 13 5.06 6.61 15.01
N VAL A 14 4.97 5.59 15.86
CA VAL A 14 3.72 4.91 16.18
C VAL A 14 3.18 5.23 17.56
N SER A 15 3.82 6.17 18.27
CA SER A 15 3.40 6.54 19.61
C SER A 15 1.95 7.05 19.63
N GLY A 16 1.15 6.53 20.56
CA GLY A 16 -0.29 6.76 20.66
C GLY A 16 -1.16 5.83 19.79
N ARG A 17 -0.56 4.95 18.99
CA ARG A 17 -1.25 3.95 18.14
C ARG A 17 -0.78 2.51 18.42
N GLU A 18 -0.05 2.28 19.51
CA GLU A 18 0.56 0.99 19.83
C GLU A 18 -0.49 -0.11 19.96
N ALA A 19 -1.60 0.16 20.65
CA ALA A 19 -2.69 -0.80 20.81
C ALA A 19 -3.38 -1.14 19.48
N GLN A 20 -3.53 -0.17 18.58
CA GLN A 20 -4.08 -0.40 17.25
C GLN A 20 -3.15 -1.31 16.45
N LEU A 21 -1.84 -1.02 16.45
CA LEU A 21 -0.86 -1.83 15.74
C LEU A 21 -0.76 -3.26 16.26
N GLU A 22 -0.84 -3.43 17.58
CA GLU A 22 -0.80 -4.76 18.18
C GLU A 22 -2.04 -5.56 17.78
N ARG A 23 -3.23 -4.94 17.80
CA ARG A 23 -4.45 -5.56 17.27
C ARG A 23 -4.31 -5.93 15.79
N THR A 24 -3.74 -5.05 14.97
CA THR A 24 -3.51 -5.33 13.54
C THR A 24 -2.58 -6.54 13.37
N ARG A 25 -1.47 -6.62 14.12
CA ARG A 25 -0.55 -7.76 14.08
C ARG A 25 -1.24 -9.06 14.48
N GLU A 26 -2.04 -9.01 15.55
CA GLU A 26 -2.79 -10.15 16.04
C GLU A 26 -3.76 -10.68 14.98
N TRP A 27 -4.61 -9.81 14.43
CA TRP A 27 -5.59 -10.21 13.41
C TRP A 27 -4.95 -10.64 12.10
N TYR A 28 -3.86 -9.99 11.70
CA TYR A 28 -3.10 -10.43 10.55
C TYR A 28 -2.53 -11.83 10.77
N GLY A 29 -1.95 -12.12 11.94
CA GLY A 29 -1.51 -13.48 12.29
C GLY A 29 -2.64 -14.51 12.30
N ARG A 30 -3.83 -14.14 12.82
CA ARG A 30 -5.02 -15.00 12.79
C ARG A 30 -5.49 -15.31 11.37
N LEU A 31 -5.38 -14.37 10.43
CA LEU A 31 -5.71 -14.59 9.03
C LEU A 31 -4.84 -15.70 8.40
N PHE A 32 -3.54 -15.74 8.69
CA PHE A 32 -2.67 -16.84 8.22
C PHE A 32 -3.04 -18.17 8.87
N SER A 33 -3.32 -18.17 10.18
CA SER A 33 -3.76 -19.38 10.87
C SER A 33 -5.09 -19.91 10.31
N LEU A 34 -6.04 -19.02 10.02
CA LEU A 34 -7.30 -19.36 9.38
C LEU A 34 -7.07 -19.97 8.00
N MET A 35 -6.24 -19.33 7.17
CA MET A 35 -5.95 -19.82 5.82
C MET A 35 -5.30 -21.21 5.84
N ALA A 36 -4.34 -21.43 6.74
CA ALA A 36 -3.70 -22.72 6.93
C ALA A 36 -4.71 -23.80 7.35
N ASP A 37 -5.68 -23.47 8.22
CA ASP A 37 -6.75 -24.38 8.63
C ASP A 37 -7.72 -24.70 7.48
N LEU A 38 -8.18 -23.66 6.76
CA LEU A 38 -9.07 -23.80 5.60
C LEU A 38 -8.45 -24.67 4.50
N ARG A 39 -7.14 -24.60 4.31
CA ARG A 39 -6.40 -25.38 3.30
C ARG A 39 -5.82 -26.70 3.82
N SER A 40 -6.08 -27.05 5.08
CA SER A 40 -5.61 -28.30 5.68
C SER A 40 -6.44 -29.52 5.23
N PRO A 41 -5.96 -30.76 5.43
CA PRO A 41 -6.78 -31.95 5.22
C PRO A 41 -8.04 -31.94 6.08
N GLY A 42 -9.21 -31.93 5.44
CA GLY A 42 -10.51 -31.80 6.12
C GLY A 42 -11.01 -30.35 6.24
N GLY A 43 -10.24 -29.38 5.74
CA GLY A 43 -10.65 -28.00 5.55
C GLY A 43 -11.61 -27.81 4.36
N CYS A 44 -11.73 -26.57 3.90
CA CYS A 44 -12.62 -26.18 2.82
C CYS A 44 -12.13 -26.73 1.46
N PRO A 45 -12.91 -27.56 0.75
CA PRO A 45 -12.49 -28.11 -0.54
C PRO A 45 -12.18 -27.03 -1.58
N TRP A 46 -12.95 -25.93 -1.60
CA TRP A 46 -12.74 -24.80 -2.52
C TRP A 46 -11.39 -24.14 -2.28
N ASP A 47 -11.02 -23.92 -1.02
CA ASP A 47 -9.77 -23.25 -0.66
C ASP A 47 -8.57 -24.16 -0.91
N VAL A 48 -8.70 -25.45 -0.61
CA VAL A 48 -7.66 -26.47 -0.91
C VAL A 48 -7.33 -26.51 -2.40
N GLU A 49 -8.33 -26.42 -3.27
CA GLU A 49 -8.15 -26.46 -4.72
C GLU A 49 -7.49 -25.20 -5.32
N GLN A 50 -7.39 -24.10 -4.57
CA GLN A 50 -6.74 -22.88 -5.07
C GLN A 50 -5.24 -23.07 -5.34
N SER A 51 -4.77 -22.44 -6.42
CA SER A 51 -3.40 -22.47 -6.90
C SER A 51 -2.92 -21.08 -7.31
N LEU A 52 -1.61 -20.91 -7.56
CA LEU A 52 -1.08 -19.64 -8.10
C LEU A 52 -1.77 -19.19 -9.40
N ALA A 53 -2.25 -20.15 -10.21
CA ALA A 53 -2.92 -19.84 -11.45
C ALA A 53 -4.34 -19.29 -11.22
N SER A 54 -5.11 -19.87 -10.28
CA SER A 54 -6.47 -19.42 -9.98
C SER A 54 -6.45 -18.07 -9.24
N LEU A 55 -5.55 -17.90 -8.27
CA LEU A 55 -5.44 -16.68 -7.46
C LEU A 55 -5.08 -15.43 -8.27
N ARG A 56 -4.49 -15.57 -9.46
CA ARG A 56 -4.09 -14.42 -10.28
C ARG A 56 -5.27 -13.51 -10.63
N GLN A 57 -6.44 -14.10 -10.91
CA GLN A 57 -7.63 -13.32 -11.25
C GLN A 57 -8.18 -12.63 -10.01
N TYR A 58 -8.36 -13.36 -8.91
CA TYR A 58 -8.84 -12.81 -7.64
C TYR A 58 -7.95 -11.66 -7.15
N ILE A 59 -6.62 -11.82 -7.13
CA ILE A 59 -5.70 -10.73 -6.76
C ILE A 59 -5.91 -9.45 -7.57
N ARG A 60 -6.31 -9.57 -8.85
CA ARG A 60 -6.59 -8.39 -9.68
C ARG A 60 -7.94 -7.79 -9.32
N GLU A 61 -8.97 -8.62 -9.19
CA GLU A 61 -10.32 -8.19 -8.82
C GLU A 61 -10.30 -7.45 -7.48
N GLU A 62 -9.72 -8.03 -6.42
CA GLU A 62 -9.62 -7.37 -5.11
C GLU A 62 -8.80 -6.07 -5.16
N ALA A 63 -7.78 -6.01 -6.02
CA ALA A 63 -6.98 -4.79 -6.20
C ALA A 63 -7.76 -3.71 -6.96
N ASP A 64 -8.58 -4.10 -7.92
CA ASP A 64 -9.46 -3.22 -8.67
C ASP A 64 -10.61 -2.74 -7.76
N GLU A 65 -11.19 -3.59 -6.92
CA GLU A 65 -12.23 -3.24 -5.92
C GLU A 65 -11.72 -2.24 -4.88
N VAL A 66 -10.48 -2.39 -4.38
CA VAL A 66 -9.83 -1.36 -3.57
C VAL A 66 -9.70 -0.03 -4.34
N CYS A 67 -9.37 -0.07 -5.62
CA CYS A 67 -9.28 1.15 -6.44
C CYS A 67 -10.66 1.79 -6.63
N GLU A 68 -11.69 1.01 -6.90
CA GLU A 68 -13.08 1.48 -7.05
C GLU A 68 -13.59 2.11 -5.75
N ALA A 69 -13.36 1.49 -4.59
CA ALA A 69 -13.72 2.05 -3.29
C ALA A 69 -13.01 3.38 -3.01
N ILE A 70 -11.73 3.50 -3.39
CA ILE A 70 -11.01 4.78 -3.34
C ILE A 70 -11.69 5.80 -4.25
N ASP A 71 -11.96 5.46 -5.51
CA ASP A 71 -12.58 6.38 -6.46
C ASP A 71 -13.96 6.86 -5.98
N HIS A 72 -14.79 5.99 -5.41
CA HIS A 72 -16.07 6.35 -4.80
C HIS A 72 -15.89 7.41 -3.68
N ILE A 73 -14.91 7.22 -2.79
CA ILE A 73 -14.58 8.20 -1.75
C ILE A 73 -14.15 9.52 -2.38
N LEU A 74 -13.21 9.49 -3.33
CA LEU A 74 -12.67 10.71 -3.95
C LEU A 74 -13.77 11.49 -4.69
N GLU A 75 -14.63 10.80 -5.44
CA GLU A 75 -15.77 11.40 -6.15
C GLU A 75 -16.74 12.07 -5.17
N PHE A 76 -17.11 11.38 -4.09
CA PHE A 76 -18.04 11.90 -3.10
C PHE A 76 -17.45 13.10 -2.35
N GLU A 77 -16.22 13.00 -1.85
CA GLU A 77 -15.56 14.12 -1.18
C GLU A 77 -15.39 15.34 -2.12
N ASN A 78 -15.11 15.10 -3.40
CA ASN A 78 -15.02 16.18 -4.39
C ASN A 78 -16.39 16.81 -4.67
N GLY A 79 -17.47 16.04 -4.62
CA GLY A 79 -18.84 16.57 -4.64
C GLY A 79 -19.08 17.56 -3.50
N ILE A 80 -18.72 17.17 -2.28
CA ILE A 80 -18.79 18.05 -1.09
C ILE A 80 -17.94 19.30 -1.32
N ARG A 81 -16.69 19.17 -1.73
CA ARG A 81 -15.80 20.33 -1.98
C ARG A 81 -16.41 21.32 -2.97
N ARG A 82 -16.93 20.83 -4.10
CA ARG A 82 -17.58 21.67 -5.13
C ARG A 82 -18.82 22.39 -4.59
N ALA A 83 -19.64 21.73 -3.78
CA ALA A 83 -20.80 22.34 -3.14
C ALA A 83 -20.41 23.50 -2.19
N HIS A 84 -19.20 23.47 -1.65
CA HIS A 84 -18.62 24.52 -0.81
C HIS A 84 -17.71 25.51 -1.56
N GLY A 85 -17.70 25.48 -2.90
CA GLY A 85 -16.88 26.38 -3.72
C GLY A 85 -15.37 26.11 -3.64
N ILE A 86 -14.98 24.94 -3.16
CA ILE A 86 -13.58 24.50 -3.07
C ILE A 86 -13.19 23.85 -4.40
N SER A 87 -12.06 24.30 -4.96
CA SER A 87 -11.51 23.69 -6.17
C SER A 87 -11.15 22.23 -5.92
N THR A 88 -11.46 21.39 -6.91
CA THR A 88 -11.07 19.97 -6.95
C THR A 88 -10.06 19.71 -8.07
N ASP A 89 -9.52 20.78 -8.65
CA ASP A 89 -8.51 20.72 -9.69
C ASP A 89 -7.15 20.37 -9.08
N ASN A 90 -6.95 19.07 -8.87
CA ASN A 90 -5.67 18.46 -8.55
C ASN A 90 -5.49 17.32 -9.55
N PRO A 91 -4.81 17.54 -10.68
CA PRO A 91 -4.73 16.54 -11.72
C PRO A 91 -4.15 15.25 -11.11
N LEU A 92 -4.71 14.09 -11.43
CA LEU A 92 -4.03 12.85 -11.09
C LEU A 92 -2.67 12.82 -11.77
N PRO A 93 -1.67 12.09 -11.21
CA PRO A 93 -0.52 11.68 -12.00
C PRO A 93 -0.97 11.25 -13.39
N PRO A 94 -0.30 11.66 -14.49
CA PRO A 94 -0.53 10.98 -15.74
C PRO A 94 -0.31 9.49 -15.47
N ASP A 95 -1.29 8.64 -15.80
CA ASP A 95 -1.10 7.20 -15.74
C ASP A 95 0.20 6.90 -16.44
N GLY A 96 1.18 6.40 -15.67
CA GLY A 96 2.52 6.19 -16.20
C GLY A 96 2.37 5.29 -17.42
N ASP A 97 2.62 5.87 -18.60
CA ASP A 97 2.38 5.33 -19.93
C ASP A 97 2.35 3.80 -19.90
N GLU A 98 1.18 3.20 -20.10
CA GLU A 98 0.95 1.75 -19.91
C GLU A 98 1.95 0.90 -20.74
N LYS A 99 2.40 1.48 -21.87
CA LYS A 99 3.48 0.98 -22.73
C LYS A 99 4.88 1.08 -22.11
N ALA A 100 5.20 2.12 -21.34
CA ALA A 100 6.49 2.26 -20.67
C ALA A 100 6.65 1.31 -19.47
N ARG A 101 5.55 0.93 -18.80
CA ARG A 101 5.55 -0.07 -17.71
C ARG A 101 5.88 -1.48 -18.19
N THR A 102 5.43 -1.85 -19.40
CA THR A 102 5.66 -3.17 -20.00
C THR A 102 7.07 -3.35 -20.55
N GLU A 103 7.73 -2.27 -21.00
CA GLU A 103 9.09 -2.33 -21.57
C GLU A 103 10.22 -2.21 -20.54
N LYS A 104 9.98 -1.66 -19.34
CA LYS A 104 11.04 -1.49 -18.32
C LYS A 104 10.69 -2.13 -16.98
N LYS A 105 10.83 -3.46 -16.92
CA LYS A 105 10.89 -4.22 -15.65
C LYS A 105 11.87 -3.54 -14.66
N GLY A 106 11.34 -3.07 -13.53
CA GLY A 106 12.13 -2.51 -12.43
C GLY A 106 12.13 -0.99 -12.31
N LEU A 107 11.33 -0.24 -13.09
CA LEU A 107 11.15 1.21 -12.96
C LEU A 107 9.84 1.61 -12.26
N SER A 108 9.21 0.74 -11.47
CA SER A 108 8.22 1.19 -10.48
C SER A 108 8.85 2.34 -9.70
N ILE A 109 8.31 3.54 -9.88
CA ILE A 109 8.58 4.73 -9.09
C ILE A 109 7.60 4.63 -7.93
N ALA A 110 8.11 4.50 -6.70
CA ALA A 110 7.26 4.26 -5.53
C ALA A 110 6.42 5.50 -5.14
N HIS A 111 6.76 6.69 -5.65
CA HIS A 111 6.13 7.96 -5.30
C HIS A 111 6.16 8.93 -6.48
N HIS A 112 5.09 9.70 -6.68
CA HIS A 112 5.07 10.73 -7.72
C HIS A 112 6.18 11.79 -7.47
N PRO A 113 6.95 12.23 -8.49
CA PRO A 113 7.86 13.37 -8.36
C PRO A 113 7.14 14.65 -7.90
N HIS A 114 7.90 15.65 -7.42
CA HIS A 114 7.35 16.99 -7.23
C HIS A 114 6.63 17.43 -8.51
N ARG A 115 5.36 17.80 -8.35
CA ARG A 115 4.52 18.37 -9.38
C ARG A 115 4.19 19.82 -9.05
N GLU A 116 4.52 20.73 -9.97
CA GLU A 116 4.18 22.15 -9.84
C GLU A 116 2.66 22.38 -9.93
N ASP A 117 1.95 21.45 -10.55
CA ASP A 117 0.49 21.42 -10.70
C ASP A 117 -0.22 20.65 -9.58
N PHE A 118 0.51 20.02 -8.65
CA PHE A 118 -0.10 19.42 -7.47
C PHE A 118 -0.61 20.51 -6.52
N ARG A 119 -1.82 20.31 -5.99
CA ARG A 119 -2.49 21.23 -5.06
C ARG A 119 -2.87 20.44 -3.81
N ALA A 120 -2.05 20.53 -2.77
CA ALA A 120 -2.25 19.75 -1.54
C ALA A 120 -3.61 20.05 -0.89
N GLU A 121 -4.02 21.30 -0.94
CA GLU A 121 -5.31 21.84 -0.50
C GLU A 121 -6.51 21.36 -1.32
N ALA A 122 -6.29 20.76 -2.48
CA ALA A 122 -7.31 20.17 -3.35
C ALA A 122 -7.17 18.64 -3.48
N SER A 123 -6.29 18.01 -2.71
CA SER A 123 -6.15 16.55 -2.66
C SER A 123 -7.28 15.94 -1.83
N ALA A 124 -8.18 15.20 -2.46
CA ALA A 124 -9.03 14.25 -1.74
C ALA A 124 -8.12 13.24 -1.01
N SER A 125 -8.43 12.92 0.26
CA SER A 125 -7.55 12.32 1.30
C SER A 125 -6.48 13.19 1.99
N GLY A 126 -5.99 14.29 1.38
CA GLY A 126 -4.91 15.13 1.92
C GLY A 126 -5.37 16.48 2.49
N ALA A 127 -6.45 17.03 1.94
CA ALA A 127 -7.06 18.27 2.38
C ALA A 127 -8.29 17.99 3.26
N PRO A 128 -8.39 18.60 4.46
CA PRO A 128 -9.54 18.39 5.33
C PRO A 128 -10.82 18.81 4.60
N LEU A 129 -11.86 17.99 4.72
CA LEU A 129 -13.20 18.37 4.30
C LEU A 129 -13.65 19.65 5.04
N PRO A 130 -14.60 20.42 4.46
CA PRO A 130 -15.19 21.56 5.15
C PRO A 130 -15.65 21.20 6.57
N ALA A 131 -15.44 22.08 7.54
CA ALA A 131 -15.85 21.81 8.93
C ALA A 131 -17.36 21.55 9.07
N ALA A 132 -18.16 22.16 8.19
CA ALA A 132 -19.62 22.09 8.17
C ALA A 132 -20.15 21.15 7.07
N ILE A 133 -19.78 19.87 7.11
CA ILE A 133 -20.47 18.82 6.33
C ILE A 133 -21.74 18.36 7.04
N SER A 134 -22.79 18.05 6.26
CA SER A 134 -24.09 17.63 6.78
C SER A 134 -24.01 16.27 7.48
N ALA A 135 -25.02 15.93 8.28
CA ALA A 135 -25.09 14.62 8.93
C ALA A 135 -25.27 13.48 7.90
N GLU A 136 -25.98 13.76 6.81
CA GLU A 136 -26.19 12.82 5.70
C GLU A 136 -24.88 12.55 4.95
N ASP A 137 -24.11 13.59 4.64
CA ASP A 137 -22.79 13.44 4.01
C ASP A 137 -21.82 12.66 4.89
N ARG A 138 -21.85 12.89 6.22
CA ARG A 138 -21.04 12.12 7.18
C ARG A 138 -21.41 10.64 7.17
N ALA A 139 -22.70 10.33 7.25
CA ALA A 139 -23.16 8.95 7.20
C ALA A 139 -22.76 8.28 5.89
N LYS A 140 -22.86 8.99 4.76
CA LYS A 140 -22.43 8.45 3.47
C LYS A 140 -20.92 8.22 3.40
N LEU A 141 -20.11 9.13 3.95
CA LEU A 141 -18.67 8.91 4.06
C LEU A 141 -18.35 7.69 4.92
N ASP A 142 -19.03 7.51 6.05
CA ASP A 142 -18.83 6.35 6.92
C ASP A 142 -19.11 5.03 6.18
N GLU A 143 -20.14 4.98 5.33
CA GLU A 143 -20.42 3.82 4.45
C GLU A 143 -19.27 3.57 3.45
N LEU A 144 -18.79 4.61 2.76
CA LEU A 144 -17.73 4.49 1.76
C LEU A 144 -16.38 4.08 2.37
N TYR A 145 -16.06 4.59 3.56
CA TYR A 145 -14.86 4.17 4.29
C TYR A 145 -15.01 2.75 4.88
N ALA A 146 -16.23 2.30 5.16
CA ALA A 146 -16.48 0.91 5.55
C ALA A 146 -16.27 -0.05 4.37
N GLU A 147 -16.74 0.30 3.16
CA GLU A 147 -16.46 -0.40 1.90
C GLU A 147 -14.95 -0.53 1.68
N LEU A 148 -14.19 0.57 1.69
CA LEU A 148 -12.73 0.51 1.57
C LEU A 148 -12.07 -0.37 2.65
N THR A 149 -12.63 -0.39 3.87
CA THR A 149 -12.10 -1.23 4.96
C THR A 149 -12.30 -2.72 4.68
N GLU A 150 -13.42 -3.10 4.07
CA GLU A 150 -13.74 -4.46 3.61
C GLU A 150 -12.76 -4.89 2.51
N GLU A 151 -12.63 -4.09 1.46
CA GLU A 151 -11.76 -4.41 0.31
C GLU A 151 -10.27 -4.52 0.68
N ILE A 152 -9.80 -3.71 1.64
CA ILE A 152 -8.43 -3.86 2.19
C ILE A 152 -8.24 -5.23 2.85
N GLY A 153 -9.29 -5.75 3.51
CA GLY A 153 -9.31 -7.07 4.13
C GLY A 153 -9.25 -8.20 3.10
N ASP A 154 -10.03 -8.08 2.03
CA ASP A 154 -10.11 -9.11 0.99
C ASP A 154 -8.85 -9.14 0.10
N LEU A 155 -8.25 -7.97 -0.17
CA LEU A 155 -6.91 -7.93 -0.75
C LEU A 155 -5.85 -8.55 0.19
N ALA A 156 -5.98 -8.37 1.51
CA ALA A 156 -5.08 -8.98 2.49
C ALA A 156 -5.25 -10.50 2.56
N LEU A 157 -6.47 -11.04 2.36
CA LEU A 157 -6.74 -12.48 2.26
C LEU A 157 -5.89 -13.14 1.17
N GLN A 158 -5.70 -12.46 0.04
CA GLN A 158 -4.86 -12.98 -1.05
C GLN A 158 -3.40 -13.19 -0.62
N SER A 159 -2.88 -12.34 0.27
CA SER A 159 -1.53 -12.52 0.83
C SER A 159 -1.42 -13.76 1.72
N ALA A 160 -2.50 -14.13 2.42
CA ALA A 160 -2.56 -15.33 3.24
C ALA A 160 -2.59 -16.60 2.39
N PHE A 161 -3.39 -16.60 1.31
CA PHE A 161 -3.39 -17.69 0.32
C PHE A 161 -1.99 -17.92 -0.26
N LEU A 162 -1.32 -16.86 -0.70
CA LEU A 162 0.03 -16.94 -1.26
C LEU A 162 1.04 -17.47 -0.23
N ALA A 163 0.95 -17.02 1.03
CA ALA A 163 1.83 -17.50 2.09
C ALA A 163 1.67 -19.01 2.33
N ASP A 164 0.44 -19.51 2.44
CA ASP A 164 0.17 -20.93 2.66
C ASP A 164 0.63 -21.79 1.46
N ILE A 165 0.29 -21.37 0.23
CA ILE A 165 0.72 -22.09 -0.98
C ILE A 165 2.25 -22.17 -1.09
N LEU A 166 2.95 -21.05 -0.87
CA LEU A 166 4.42 -21.03 -0.91
C LEU A 166 5.03 -21.89 0.19
N HIS A 167 4.44 -21.88 1.39
CA HIS A 167 4.85 -22.76 2.48
C HIS A 167 4.71 -24.24 2.08
N GLY A 168 3.57 -24.66 1.53
CA GLY A 168 3.34 -26.01 1.05
C GLY A 168 4.29 -26.43 -0.08
N MET A 169 4.79 -25.46 -0.87
CA MET A 169 5.81 -25.67 -1.90
C MET A 169 7.26 -25.68 -1.36
N GLY A 170 7.47 -25.49 -0.06
CA GLY A 170 8.80 -25.36 0.55
C GLY A 170 9.58 -24.13 0.07
N ARG A 171 8.87 -23.06 -0.31
CA ARG A 171 9.44 -21.79 -0.80
C ARG A 171 9.41 -20.73 0.30
N PRO A 172 10.35 -19.76 0.30
CA PRO A 172 10.24 -18.57 1.12
C PRO A 172 8.89 -17.87 0.84
N GLY A 173 8.18 -17.52 1.90
CA GLY A 173 6.82 -16.98 1.83
C GLY A 173 6.77 -15.49 2.11
N LEU A 174 5.66 -15.08 2.73
CA LEU A 174 5.40 -13.69 3.06
C LEU A 174 6.41 -13.11 4.06
N ASP A 175 6.89 -13.90 5.02
CA ASP A 175 7.92 -13.51 5.98
C ASP A 175 9.19 -12.99 5.31
N ALA A 176 9.75 -13.75 4.36
CA ALA A 176 10.92 -13.36 3.59
C ALA A 176 10.63 -12.17 2.67
N SER A 177 9.42 -12.09 2.10
CA SER A 177 8.98 -10.95 1.30
C SER A 177 8.93 -9.66 2.12
N LEU A 178 8.35 -9.72 3.32
CA LEU A 178 8.25 -8.61 4.27
C LEU A 178 9.62 -8.16 4.76
N GLU A 179 10.50 -9.08 5.13
CA GLU A 179 11.89 -8.74 5.49
C GLU A 179 12.60 -8.04 4.32
N GLN A 180 12.43 -8.55 3.10
CA GLN A 180 13.05 -7.99 1.90
C GLN A 180 12.55 -6.57 1.61
N ILE A 181 11.23 -6.33 1.62
CA ILE A 181 10.68 -4.99 1.34
C ILE A 181 11.06 -4.00 2.44
N VAL A 182 11.00 -4.39 3.72
CA VAL A 182 11.39 -3.52 4.84
C VAL A 182 12.86 -3.15 4.74
N THR A 183 13.76 -4.13 4.59
CA THR A 183 15.20 -3.89 4.46
C THR A 183 15.53 -3.03 3.24
N LYS A 184 14.86 -3.30 2.10
CA LYS A 184 15.00 -2.51 0.87
C LYS A 184 14.56 -1.07 1.07
N LEU A 185 13.43 -0.83 1.73
CA LEU A 185 12.92 0.52 1.96
C LEU A 185 13.82 1.28 2.93
N VAL A 186 14.26 0.70 4.03
CA VAL A 186 15.21 1.35 4.96
C VAL A 186 16.47 1.78 4.20
N ARG A 187 17.08 0.86 3.44
CA ARG A 187 18.30 1.14 2.68
C ARG A 187 18.12 2.18 1.58
N ARG A 188 16.93 2.26 0.95
CA ARG A 188 16.63 3.24 -0.11
C ARG A 188 16.18 4.61 0.40
N HIS A 189 16.06 4.79 1.72
CA HIS A 189 15.77 6.08 2.35
C HIS A 189 16.92 6.52 3.27
N PRO A 190 18.15 6.71 2.73
CA PRO A 190 19.28 7.18 3.52
C PRO A 190 19.07 8.60 4.08
N HIS A 191 18.09 9.34 3.57
CA HIS A 191 17.67 10.64 4.09
C HIS A 191 16.69 10.57 5.27
N VAL A 192 16.17 9.38 5.56
CA VAL A 192 15.34 9.13 6.73
C VAL A 192 16.11 8.33 7.79
N TYR A 193 16.93 7.38 7.34
CA TYR A 193 17.57 6.37 8.19
C TYR A 193 19.11 6.41 8.18
N GLY A 194 19.72 7.36 7.46
CA GLY A 194 21.16 7.58 7.42
C GLY A 194 21.48 9.08 7.46
N ASP A 195 22.64 9.46 6.90
CA ASP A 195 23.16 10.83 7.00
C ASP A 195 22.93 11.67 5.73
N ARG A 196 22.17 11.15 4.74
CA ARG A 196 21.99 11.84 3.46
C ARG A 196 20.98 12.98 3.62
N GLU A 197 21.41 14.22 3.47
CA GLU A 197 20.45 15.33 3.39
C GLU A 197 19.84 15.44 1.98
N VAL A 198 18.57 15.84 1.91
CA VAL A 198 17.83 16.13 0.68
C VAL A 198 16.94 17.36 0.90
N GLN A 199 16.76 18.18 -0.13
CA GLN A 199 15.97 19.42 -0.03
C GLN A 199 14.49 19.24 -0.37
N ASP A 200 14.19 18.37 -1.33
CA ASP A 200 12.84 18.17 -1.84
C ASP A 200 12.60 16.73 -2.35
N SER A 201 11.36 16.46 -2.80
CA SER A 201 11.00 15.14 -3.33
C SER A 201 11.65 14.82 -4.68
N ALA A 202 12.11 15.82 -5.44
CA ALA A 202 12.85 15.60 -6.67
C ALA A 202 14.25 15.05 -6.38
N GLU A 203 14.94 15.58 -5.38
CA GLU A 203 16.21 15.04 -4.91
C GLU A 203 16.05 13.64 -4.30
N VAL A 204 14.97 13.40 -3.55
CA VAL A 204 14.62 12.04 -3.06
C VAL A 204 14.50 11.06 -4.23
N LEU A 205 13.77 11.43 -5.29
CA LEU A 205 13.60 10.58 -6.46
C LEU A 205 14.93 10.32 -7.18
N ALA A 206 15.74 11.35 -7.39
CA ALA A 206 17.05 11.23 -8.03
C ALA A 206 17.97 10.27 -7.24
N ASN A 207 18.02 10.43 -5.91
CA ASN A 207 18.77 9.54 -5.03
C ASN A 207 18.23 8.10 -5.10
N TRP A 208 16.91 7.92 -5.13
CA TRP A 208 16.30 6.60 -5.25
C TRP A 208 16.63 5.89 -6.56
N GLN A 209 16.62 6.62 -7.67
CA GLN A 209 17.03 6.12 -8.99
C GLN A 209 18.51 5.73 -9.01
N GLN A 210 19.38 6.54 -8.40
CA GLN A 210 20.81 6.23 -8.27
C GLN A 210 21.05 4.94 -7.48
N ILE A 211 20.43 4.79 -6.31
CA ILE A 211 20.55 3.57 -5.49
C ILE A 211 20.09 2.34 -6.28
N LYS A 212 18.99 2.44 -7.05
CA LYS A 212 18.53 1.34 -7.91
C LYS A 212 19.52 0.99 -9.02
N ALA A 213 20.14 1.99 -9.64
CA ALA A 213 21.15 1.77 -10.66
C ALA A 213 22.37 1.03 -10.08
N ASP A 214 22.81 1.42 -8.89
CA ASP A 214 23.97 0.80 -8.24
C ASP A 214 23.68 -0.62 -7.73
N GLU A 215 22.46 -0.89 -7.27
CA GLU A 215 22.02 -2.26 -6.95
C GLU A 215 22.04 -3.18 -8.17
N LYS A 216 21.56 -2.70 -9.33
CA LYS A 216 21.56 -3.49 -10.57
C LYS A 216 22.99 -3.87 -10.99
N LYS A 217 23.93 -2.92 -10.91
CA LYS A 217 25.35 -3.16 -11.20
C LYS A 217 26.02 -4.20 -10.28
N ARG A 218 25.50 -4.40 -9.07
CA ARG A 218 26.03 -5.41 -8.12
C ARG A 218 25.47 -6.82 -8.37
N ILE A 219 24.37 -6.92 -9.11
CA ILE A 219 23.67 -8.18 -9.40
C ILE A 219 24.05 -8.70 -10.81
N GLU A 220 24.42 -7.79 -11.72
CA GLU A 220 25.00 -8.15 -13.01
C GLU A 220 26.48 -8.58 -12.82
N PRO A 221 26.88 -9.78 -13.28
CA PRO A 221 28.23 -10.32 -13.10
C PRO A 221 29.32 -9.57 -13.89
#